data_AF-A0A3R9ZBS7-F1
#
_entry.id   AF-A0A3R9ZBS7-F1
#
_cell.length_a   1.000
_cell.length_b   1.000
_cell.length_c   1.000
_cell.angle_alpha   90.00
_cell.angle_beta   90.00
_cell.angle_gamma   90.00
#
_symmetry.space_group_name_H-M   'P 1'
#
loop_
_entity.id
_entity.type
_entity.pdbx_description
1 polymer ?
#
loop_
_entity_poly.entity_id
_entity_poly.type
_entity_poly.pdbx_seq_one_letter_code
_entity_poly.pdbx_strand_id
1 'polypeptide(L)'
;MSSPIHEPSDAIPAGQHAPRPPSRRRRWLGSLAALALVLALGGGAWYLIKRSNEPAAGRGSFGSASSTVGHAAARRAELPVTIEALGTVTPLATITLKPQVGGVLTEVLYTEGQTVTKGQLLARIDPRPYEQALMQAQGTRVRDEAQLEAARVTLARYRTLLGQDSIARQDVDTQAALVKQLEGTVITDRAAEAAAKLNVEYTRITAPVAGRIGLRTVDPGNTVTANASTGIAVITQMNPIDVQFAVPQDRLPDIQAQLAKGVPLAVKALDRTRSATLDTGTFSTLDNVVDTSTGTVKGKARFGNAAVTLFPSQFVNIQMTLRTVNAIVVPVTAVRTGPNGNYVYVINEDRTVSMRAVKRGESTVDVVAIIEGLEAGENVVTEGGDRIKDGARVQLQGDKPATGPRSAASGPRGPRGEGRRQRPASP
;
A
#
# COMPACT_ATOMS: atom_id res chain seq x y z
N MET A 1 -20.70 -30.21 56.43
CA MET A 1 -21.95 -29.44 56.25
C MET A 1 -21.90 -28.74 54.92
N SER A 2 -22.93 -28.98 54.10
CA SER A 2 -23.47 -28.11 53.05
C SER A 2 -22.62 -27.80 51.80
N SER A 3 -22.98 -28.49 50.72
CA SER A 3 -23.02 -28.08 49.30
C SER A 3 -23.66 -26.67 49.09
N PRO A 4 -23.79 -26.05 47.86
CA PRO A 4 -23.92 -26.72 46.55
C PRO A 4 -23.62 -25.93 45.22
N ILE A 5 -23.90 -26.57 44.06
CA ILE A 5 -24.36 -26.07 42.70
C ILE A 5 -23.29 -25.46 41.75
N HIS A 6 -23.14 -25.74 40.43
CA HIS A 6 -23.98 -26.28 39.33
C HIS A 6 -23.12 -26.94 38.20
N GLU A 7 -23.73 -27.90 37.48
CA GLU A 7 -23.59 -28.37 36.07
C GLU A 7 -22.26 -28.31 35.28
N PRO A 8 -22.00 -29.40 34.52
CA PRO A 8 -22.02 -29.25 33.06
C PRO A 8 -22.92 -30.26 32.34
N SER A 9 -23.68 -29.77 31.34
CA SER A 9 -24.58 -30.50 30.47
C SER A 9 -23.85 -31.12 29.27
N ASP A 10 -23.85 -32.45 29.29
CA ASP A 10 -24.03 -33.47 28.25
C ASP A 10 -23.36 -33.42 26.86
N ALA A 11 -22.58 -34.49 26.69
CA ALA A 11 -22.11 -35.07 25.44
C ALA A 11 -23.17 -35.96 24.76
N ILE A 12 -23.09 -35.99 23.43
CA ILE A 12 -23.71 -36.95 22.48
C ILE A 12 -23.07 -38.33 22.70
N PRO A 13 -23.81 -39.48 22.71
CA PRO A 13 -24.08 -40.20 21.46
C PRO A 13 -25.33 -41.09 21.34
N ALA A 14 -25.72 -41.24 20.07
CA ALA A 14 -26.28 -42.42 19.38
C ALA A 14 -27.24 -43.35 20.13
N GLY A 15 -28.53 -43.26 19.77
CA GLY A 15 -29.54 -44.29 20.02
C GLY A 15 -30.22 -44.72 18.72
N GLN A 16 -29.89 -45.92 18.25
CA GLN A 16 -30.63 -46.65 17.22
C GLN A 16 -31.94 -47.18 17.84
N HIS A 17 -33.08 -46.91 17.23
CA HIS A 17 -34.34 -47.59 17.53
C HIS A 17 -35.02 -48.09 16.26
N ALA A 18 -35.00 -49.41 16.09
CA ALA A 18 -35.85 -50.13 15.15
C ALA A 18 -37.29 -50.20 15.69
N PRO A 19 -38.32 -49.82 14.91
CA PRO A 19 -39.71 -50.01 15.32
C PRO A 19 -40.26 -51.39 14.96
N ARG A 20 -40.97 -51.97 15.93
CA ARG A 20 -41.78 -53.20 15.86
C ARG A 20 -42.93 -53.07 14.83
N PRO A 21 -43.36 -54.16 14.17
CA PRO A 21 -44.46 -54.10 13.20
C PRO A 21 -45.84 -54.10 13.87
N PRO A 22 -46.77 -53.21 13.50
CA PRO A 22 -48.18 -53.35 13.84
C PRO A 22 -48.96 -54.17 12.80
N SER A 23 -50.08 -54.68 13.29
CA SER A 23 -50.85 -55.82 12.83
C SER A 23 -51.66 -55.63 11.54
N ARG A 24 -51.85 -56.77 10.89
CA ARG A 24 -52.40 -57.01 9.57
C ARG A 24 -53.93 -57.09 9.61
N ARG A 25 -54.65 -55.96 9.79
CA ARG A 25 -56.13 -55.98 9.61
C ARG A 25 -56.85 -54.64 9.36
N ARG A 26 -56.17 -53.61 8.81
CA ARG A 26 -56.85 -52.32 8.48
C ARG A 26 -56.41 -51.66 7.15
N ARG A 27 -55.77 -52.40 6.24
CA ARG A 27 -55.19 -51.86 4.98
C ARG A 27 -56.12 -51.80 3.76
N TRP A 28 -57.37 -52.25 3.85
CA TRP A 28 -58.27 -52.28 2.69
C TRP A 28 -59.28 -51.12 2.63
N LEU A 29 -59.51 -50.42 3.75
CA LEU A 29 -60.42 -49.27 3.79
C LEU A 29 -59.72 -47.93 3.49
N GLY A 30 -58.41 -47.81 3.75
CA GLY A 30 -57.65 -46.60 3.45
C GLY A 30 -57.27 -46.42 1.97
N SER A 31 -57.10 -47.52 1.24
CA SER A 31 -56.74 -47.50 -0.19
C SER A 31 -57.90 -47.10 -1.10
N LEU A 32 -59.15 -47.41 -0.72
CA LEU A 32 -60.34 -46.98 -1.47
C LEU A 32 -60.64 -45.48 -1.32
N ALA A 33 -60.38 -44.89 -0.14
CA ALA A 33 -60.54 -43.46 0.08
C ALA A 33 -59.46 -42.62 -0.65
N ALA A 34 -58.24 -43.13 -0.76
CA ALA A 34 -57.16 -42.48 -1.49
C ALA A 34 -57.39 -42.48 -3.02
N LEU A 35 -58.00 -43.54 -3.58
CA LEU A 35 -58.27 -43.64 -5.01
C LEU A 35 -59.39 -42.67 -5.46
N ALA A 36 -60.40 -42.44 -4.62
CA ALA A 36 -61.47 -41.49 -4.88
C ALA A 36 -60.97 -40.03 -4.89
N LEU A 37 -60.01 -39.69 -4.02
CA LEU A 37 -59.42 -38.34 -3.95
C LEU A 37 -58.56 -38.03 -5.18
N VAL A 38 -57.83 -39.03 -5.71
CA VAL A 38 -57.00 -38.89 -6.92
C VAL A 38 -57.86 -38.73 -8.18
N LEU A 39 -59.00 -39.41 -8.27
CA LEU A 39 -59.95 -39.23 -9.37
C LEU A 39 -60.65 -37.86 -9.34
N ALA A 40 -60.96 -37.33 -8.16
CA ALA A 40 -61.55 -35.99 -8.02
C ALA A 40 -60.55 -34.88 -8.42
N LEU A 41 -59.28 -35.02 -8.04
CA LEU A 41 -58.22 -34.07 -8.41
C LEU A 41 -57.84 -34.17 -9.91
N GLY A 42 -57.82 -35.39 -10.47
CA GLY A 42 -57.60 -35.60 -11.90
C GLY A 42 -58.72 -35.03 -12.77
N GLY A 43 -59.98 -35.16 -12.34
CA GLY A 43 -61.14 -34.57 -13.03
C GLY A 43 -61.16 -33.03 -12.98
N GLY A 44 -60.74 -32.44 -11.86
CA GLY A 44 -60.62 -30.98 -11.70
C GLY A 44 -59.52 -30.37 -12.58
N ALA A 45 -58.36 -31.04 -12.70
CA ALA A 45 -57.27 -30.59 -13.55
C ALA A 45 -57.61 -30.67 -15.05
N TRP A 46 -58.33 -31.71 -15.48
CA TRP A 46 -58.76 -31.85 -16.87
C TRP A 46 -59.82 -30.80 -17.27
N TYR A 47 -60.71 -30.42 -16.35
CA TYR A 47 -61.74 -29.41 -16.59
C TYR A 47 -61.17 -27.98 -16.69
N LEU A 48 -60.09 -27.67 -15.96
CA LEU A 48 -59.44 -26.35 -16.00
C LEU A 48 -58.52 -26.17 -17.22
N ILE A 49 -57.88 -27.23 -17.72
CA ILE A 49 -56.99 -27.18 -18.89
C ILE A 49 -57.79 -27.05 -20.21
N LYS A 50 -59.06 -27.49 -20.25
CA LYS A 50 -59.89 -27.41 -21.47
C LYS A 50 -60.56 -26.05 -21.71
N ARG A 51 -60.37 -25.07 -20.81
CA ARG A 51 -60.94 -23.70 -20.92
C ARG A 51 -59.95 -22.63 -21.39
N SER A 52 -58.71 -22.98 -21.74
CA SER A 52 -57.69 -22.01 -22.19
C SER A 52 -57.27 -22.19 -23.66
N ASN A 53 -58.21 -22.57 -24.53
CA ASN A 53 -58.00 -22.59 -25.99
C ASN A 53 -58.96 -21.61 -26.67
N GLU A 54 -58.70 -20.31 -26.49
CA GLU A 54 -59.12 -19.29 -27.45
C GLU A 54 -57.92 -18.95 -28.34
N PRO A 55 -58.04 -19.06 -29.68
CA PRO A 55 -56.98 -18.68 -30.59
C PRO A 55 -56.90 -17.15 -30.62
N ALA A 56 -55.88 -16.59 -29.98
CA ALA A 56 -55.54 -15.18 -30.13
C ALA A 56 -55.14 -14.94 -31.60
N ALA A 57 -56.03 -14.23 -32.30
CA ALA A 57 -55.85 -13.79 -33.68
C ALA A 57 -54.52 -13.03 -33.84
N GLY A 58 -53.75 -13.43 -34.87
CA GLY A 58 -52.57 -12.70 -35.29
C GLY A 58 -52.92 -11.29 -35.75
N ARG A 59 -52.12 -10.32 -35.28
CA ARG A 59 -51.88 -9.04 -35.96
C ARG A 59 -50.63 -8.39 -35.38
N GLY A 60 -49.62 -8.20 -36.24
CA GLY A 60 -48.56 -7.23 -36.02
C GLY A 60 -47.15 -7.80 -35.93
N SER A 61 -46.65 -8.40 -37.02
CA SER A 61 -45.23 -8.20 -37.37
C SER A 61 -45.05 -6.71 -37.66
N PHE A 62 -44.80 -5.94 -36.60
CA PHE A 62 -44.24 -4.61 -36.73
C PHE A 62 -42.73 -4.79 -36.84
N GLY A 63 -42.17 -4.19 -37.90
CA GLY A 63 -40.79 -4.39 -38.35
C GLY A 63 -39.76 -4.22 -37.23
N SER A 64 -38.60 -4.86 -37.43
CA SER A 64 -37.43 -4.80 -36.54
C SER A 64 -37.42 -3.53 -35.71
N ALA A 65 -37.86 -3.62 -34.45
CA ALA A 65 -37.74 -2.52 -33.52
C ALA A 65 -36.23 -2.35 -33.34
N SER A 66 -35.63 -1.43 -34.10
CA SER A 66 -34.22 -1.11 -33.99
C SER A 66 -34.01 -0.62 -32.57
N SER A 67 -33.23 -1.37 -31.81
CA SER A 67 -32.90 -0.98 -30.45
C SER A 67 -32.03 0.27 -30.52
N THR A 68 -32.41 1.29 -29.75
CA THR A 68 -31.59 2.49 -29.61
C THR A 68 -30.37 2.17 -28.76
N VAL A 69 -29.18 2.48 -29.26
CA VAL A 69 -27.92 2.22 -28.58
C VAL A 69 -27.08 3.47 -28.42
N GLY A 70 -26.40 3.56 -27.28
CA GLY A 70 -25.25 4.44 -27.13
C GLY A 70 -24.09 3.92 -27.96
N HIS A 71 -23.31 4.83 -28.55
CA HIS A 71 -22.12 4.49 -29.31
C HIS A 71 -20.96 5.40 -28.94
N ALA A 72 -19.74 4.91 -29.14
CA ALA A 72 -18.53 5.70 -29.05
C ALA A 72 -17.56 5.29 -30.16
N ALA A 73 -16.81 6.25 -30.70
CA ALA A 73 -15.76 5.97 -31.67
C ALA A 73 -14.53 5.39 -30.97
N ALA A 74 -13.97 4.33 -31.54
CA ALA A 74 -12.67 3.81 -31.18
C ALA A 74 -11.61 4.86 -31.55
N ARG A 75 -10.84 5.33 -30.57
CA ARG A 75 -9.85 6.40 -30.79
C ARG A 75 -8.47 5.96 -30.37
N ARG A 76 -7.43 6.52 -31.01
CA ARG A 76 -6.07 6.38 -30.52
C ARG A 76 -5.90 7.24 -29.28
N ALA A 77 -5.37 6.65 -28.21
CA ALA A 77 -5.04 7.37 -26.99
C ALA A 77 -3.76 6.81 -26.37
N GLU A 78 -3.04 7.69 -25.68
CA GLU A 78 -1.94 7.28 -24.84
C GLU A 78 -2.50 6.79 -23.50
N LEU A 79 -2.20 5.54 -23.13
CA LEU A 79 -2.65 4.94 -21.87
C LEU A 79 -1.44 4.71 -20.96
N PRO A 80 -1.40 5.32 -19.75
CA PRO A 80 -0.35 5.01 -18.79
C PRO A 80 -0.61 3.62 -18.20
N VAL A 81 0.39 2.74 -18.28
CA VAL A 81 0.40 1.47 -17.56
C VAL A 81 0.91 1.75 -16.16
N THR A 82 0.00 1.73 -15.19
CA THR A 82 0.32 2.01 -13.79
C THR A 82 0.23 0.75 -12.94
N ILE A 83 1.13 0.63 -11.97
CA ILE A 83 0.98 -0.29 -10.85
C ILE A 83 0.38 0.49 -9.69
N GLU A 84 -0.77 0.04 -9.23
CA GLU A 84 -1.37 0.55 -8.01
C GLU A 84 -1.14 -0.44 -6.87
N ALA A 85 -0.64 0.06 -5.74
CA ALA A 85 -0.33 -0.77 -4.58
C ALA A 85 -0.57 0.01 -3.30
N LEU A 86 -0.92 -0.70 -2.22
CA LEU A 86 -0.88 -0.12 -0.89
C LEU A 86 0.57 -0.08 -0.42
N GLY A 87 1.01 1.08 0.05
CA GLY A 87 2.34 1.30 0.59
C GLY A 87 2.33 1.76 2.04
N THR A 88 3.41 1.47 2.75
CA THR A 88 3.70 1.97 4.09
C THR A 88 4.87 2.93 4.00
N VAL A 89 4.68 4.14 4.53
CA VAL A 89 5.73 5.16 4.61
C VAL A 89 6.78 4.72 5.64
N THR A 90 8.04 4.67 5.23
CA THR A 90 9.18 4.32 6.08
C THR A 90 10.20 5.46 6.10
N PRO A 91 10.66 5.90 7.29
CA PRO A 91 11.71 6.91 7.37
C PRO A 91 13.01 6.39 6.79
N LEU A 92 13.87 7.30 6.33
CA LEU A 92 15.18 6.91 5.80
C LEU A 92 16.06 6.30 6.89
N ALA A 93 15.99 6.89 8.09
CA ALA A 93 16.69 6.42 9.28
C ALA A 93 15.86 6.72 10.52
N THR A 94 15.85 5.78 11.46
CA THR A 94 15.29 5.95 12.81
C THR A 94 16.40 5.64 13.79
N ILE A 95 16.79 6.62 14.59
CA ILE A 95 17.89 6.50 15.54
C ILE A 95 17.38 6.78 16.95
N THR A 96 17.45 5.75 17.80
CA THR A 96 17.28 5.93 19.25
C THR A 96 18.55 6.55 19.81
N LEU A 97 18.41 7.73 20.42
CA LEU A 97 19.50 8.47 21.05
C LEU A 97 19.86 7.80 22.37
N LYS A 98 20.91 6.98 22.36
CA LYS A 98 21.38 6.26 23.54
C LYS A 98 22.61 6.95 24.15
N PRO A 99 22.64 7.20 25.46
CA PRO A 99 23.82 7.73 26.11
C PRO A 99 24.94 6.68 26.12
N GLN A 100 26.18 7.09 25.83
CA GLN A 100 27.34 6.19 25.82
C GLN A 100 27.99 6.07 27.20
N VAL A 101 27.76 7.04 28.07
CA VAL A 101 28.18 7.07 29.47
C VAL A 101 26.96 7.23 30.39
N GLY A 102 27.07 6.80 31.65
CA GLY A 102 25.98 6.92 32.63
C GLY A 102 26.07 8.19 33.47
N GLY A 103 24.99 8.59 34.12
CA GLY A 103 24.99 9.72 35.05
C GLY A 103 23.66 10.45 35.10
N VAL A 104 23.62 11.54 35.85
CA VAL A 104 22.41 12.38 35.94
C VAL A 104 22.28 13.23 34.68
N LEU A 105 21.11 13.19 34.04
CA LEU A 105 20.75 14.05 32.92
C LEU A 105 20.52 15.48 33.44
N THR A 106 21.43 16.40 33.18
CA THR A 106 21.36 17.77 33.71
C THR A 106 20.48 18.68 32.86
N GLU A 107 20.57 18.54 31.54
CA GLU A 107 19.90 19.43 30.58
C GLU A 107 19.32 18.63 29.41
N VAL A 108 18.14 19.06 28.95
CA VAL A 108 17.56 18.69 27.67
C VAL A 108 17.37 19.97 26.87
N LEU A 109 18.07 20.06 25.74
CA LEU A 109 18.28 21.28 24.93
C LEU A 109 17.52 21.23 23.60
N TYR A 110 16.47 20.41 23.52
CA TYR A 110 15.58 20.34 22.37
C TYR A 110 14.12 20.49 22.78
N THR A 111 13.31 21.08 21.90
CA THR A 111 11.85 21.03 21.99
C THR A 111 11.35 19.77 21.28
N GLU A 112 10.42 19.07 21.90
CA GLU A 112 9.82 17.86 21.34
C GLU A 112 9.17 18.15 19.98
N GLY A 113 9.39 17.29 19.00
CA GLY A 113 8.87 17.47 17.65
C GLY A 113 9.63 18.48 16.80
N GLN A 114 10.71 19.11 17.28
CA GLN A 114 11.52 20.03 16.48
C GLN A 114 12.39 19.28 15.44
N THR A 115 12.83 20.01 14.42
CA THR A 115 13.84 19.52 13.46
C THR A 115 15.23 19.79 14.02
N VAL A 116 16.08 18.76 14.03
CA VAL A 116 17.46 18.82 14.52
C VAL A 116 18.45 18.59 13.38
N THR A 117 19.64 19.17 13.51
CA THR A 117 20.75 19.01 12.56
C THR A 117 21.80 18.07 13.13
N LYS A 118 22.58 17.41 12.25
CA LYS A 118 23.68 16.53 12.68
C LYS A 118 24.70 17.32 13.51
N GLY A 119 25.09 16.78 14.67
CA GLY A 119 26.04 17.39 15.61
C GLY A 119 25.41 18.39 16.59
N GLN A 120 24.11 18.70 16.47
CA GLN A 120 23.42 19.56 17.42
C GLN A 120 23.40 18.93 18.82
N LEU A 121 23.73 19.71 19.84
CA LEU A 121 23.63 19.28 21.24
C LEU A 121 22.16 19.15 21.64
N LEU A 122 21.77 17.95 22.10
CA LEU A 122 20.39 17.63 22.45
C LEU A 122 20.22 17.44 23.96
N ALA A 123 21.19 16.83 24.62
CA ALA A 123 21.14 16.62 26.05
C ALA A 123 22.53 16.59 26.67
N ARG A 124 22.59 16.79 27.98
CA ARG A 124 23.84 16.79 28.74
C ARG A 124 23.72 15.90 29.97
N ILE A 125 24.72 15.04 30.16
CA ILE A 125 24.94 14.31 31.41
C ILE A 125 25.90 15.13 32.27
N ASP A 126 25.77 15.08 33.60
CA ASP A 126 26.69 15.73 34.53
C ASP A 126 28.16 15.36 34.20
N PRO A 127 28.98 16.31 33.72
CA PRO A 127 30.32 16.00 33.28
C PRO A 127 31.31 15.92 34.44
N ARG A 128 30.96 16.43 35.63
CA ARG A 128 31.91 16.62 36.73
C ARG A 128 32.67 15.34 37.10
N PRO A 129 32.02 14.15 37.27
CA PRO A 129 32.76 12.92 37.57
C PRO A 129 33.78 12.54 36.48
N TYR A 130 33.44 12.79 35.22
CA TYR A 130 34.30 12.49 34.07
C TYR A 130 35.44 13.50 33.93
N GLU A 131 35.18 14.77 34.22
CA GLU A 131 36.21 15.83 34.26
C GLU A 131 37.23 15.56 35.37
N GLN A 132 36.79 15.11 36.55
CA GLN A 132 37.71 14.72 37.63
C GLN A 132 38.56 13.50 37.22
N ALA A 133 37.97 12.51 36.55
CA ALA A 133 38.72 11.36 36.04
C ALA A 133 39.76 11.76 34.97
N LEU A 134 39.41 12.72 34.09
CA LEU A 134 40.35 13.28 33.12
C LEU A 134 41.50 14.01 33.82
N MET A 135 41.20 14.85 34.82
CA MET A 135 42.22 15.56 35.58
C MET A 135 43.18 14.60 36.30
N GLN A 136 42.66 13.51 36.86
CA GLN A 136 43.47 12.46 37.49
C GLN A 136 44.40 11.78 36.46
N ALA A 137 43.90 11.41 35.28
CA ALA A 137 44.69 10.79 34.23
C ALA A 137 45.80 11.74 33.71
N GLN A 138 45.48 13.03 33.58
CA GLN A 138 46.44 14.07 33.21
C GLN A 138 47.55 14.22 34.26
N GLY A 139 47.20 14.21 35.54
CA GLY A 139 48.17 14.25 36.64
C GLY A 139 49.14 13.08 36.60
N THR A 140 48.64 11.86 36.36
CA THR A 140 49.47 10.66 36.20
C THR A 140 50.43 10.80 35.01
N ARG A 141 49.92 11.18 33.83
CA ARG A 141 50.75 11.39 32.63
C ARG A 141 51.87 12.39 32.89
N VAL A 142 51.56 13.54 33.47
CA VAL A 142 52.56 14.59 33.75
C VAL A 142 53.62 14.09 34.73
N ARG A 143 53.23 13.35 35.77
CA ARG A 143 54.17 12.74 36.73
C ARG A 143 55.12 11.78 36.03
N ASP A 144 54.62 10.88 35.18
CA ASP A 144 55.43 9.85 34.52
C ASP A 144 56.24 10.41 33.35
N GLU A 145 55.75 11.45 32.66
CA GLU A 145 56.53 12.23 31.68
C GLU A 145 57.73 12.91 32.35
N ALA A 146 57.56 13.47 33.55
CA ALA A 146 58.67 14.05 34.32
C ALA A 146 59.69 12.98 34.76
N GLN A 147 59.24 11.78 35.14
CA GLN A 147 60.13 10.66 35.49
C GLN A 147 60.93 10.17 34.28
N LEU A 148 60.27 10.05 33.12
CA LEU A 148 60.93 9.69 31.87
C LEU A 148 62.01 10.70 31.49
N GLU A 149 61.71 12.01 31.60
CA GLU A 149 62.66 13.05 31.27
C GLU A 149 63.89 13.03 32.20
N ALA A 150 63.67 12.87 33.51
CA ALA A 150 64.76 12.70 34.47
C ALA A 150 65.64 11.46 34.15
N ALA A 151 65.01 10.35 33.75
CA ALA A 151 65.72 9.14 33.35
C ALA A 151 66.52 9.33 32.05
N ARG A 152 66.00 10.09 31.08
CA ARG A 152 66.68 10.43 29.82
C ARG A 152 67.90 11.32 30.05
N VAL A 153 67.78 12.34 30.89
CA VAL A 153 68.92 13.20 31.28
C VAL A 153 70.01 12.36 31.96
N THR A 154 69.62 11.41 32.81
CA THR A 154 70.57 10.50 33.48
C THR A 154 71.25 9.56 32.49
N LEU A 155 70.50 8.98 31.55
CA LEU A 155 71.05 8.14 30.49
C LEU A 155 72.05 8.91 29.61
N ALA A 156 71.73 10.15 29.25
CA ALA A 156 72.62 11.01 28.46
C ALA A 156 73.95 11.22 29.18
N ARG A 157 73.89 11.50 30.50
CA ARG A 157 75.08 11.62 31.35
C ARG A 157 75.92 10.34 31.38
N TYR A 158 75.26 9.18 31.55
CA TYR A 158 75.91 7.88 31.61
C TYR A 158 76.59 7.51 30.28
N ARG A 159 75.98 7.86 29.14
CA ARG A 159 76.60 7.67 27.81
C ARG A 159 77.87 8.51 27.65
N THR A 160 77.88 9.75 28.13
CA THR A 160 79.08 10.60 28.13
C THR A 160 80.20 9.99 28.99
N LEU A 161 79.87 9.54 30.21
CA LEU A 161 80.84 8.91 31.11
C LEU A 161 81.39 7.59 30.56
N LEU A 162 80.58 6.81 29.84
CA LEU A 162 81.03 5.57 29.21
C LEU A 162 82.04 5.85 28.07
N GLY A 163 81.84 6.93 27.32
CA GLY A 163 82.82 7.38 26.31
C GLY A 163 84.13 7.90 26.91
N GLN A 164 84.16 8.13 28.23
CA GLN A 164 85.33 8.52 29.01
C GLN A 164 85.86 7.35 29.89
N ASP A 165 85.39 6.12 29.64
CA ASP A 165 85.71 4.92 30.42
C ASP A 165 85.51 5.08 31.95
N SER A 166 84.57 5.95 32.35
CA SER A 166 84.35 6.38 33.74
C SER A 166 83.10 5.78 34.39
N ILE A 167 82.43 4.82 33.74
CA ILE A 167 81.25 4.10 34.25
C ILE A 167 81.17 2.69 33.65
N ALA A 168 80.57 1.73 34.36
CA ALA A 168 80.35 0.39 33.85
C ALA A 168 79.28 0.37 32.74
N ARG A 169 79.51 -0.42 31.67
CA ARG A 169 78.53 -0.61 30.58
C ARG A 169 77.18 -1.11 31.09
N GLN A 170 77.19 -1.99 32.09
CA GLN A 170 75.98 -2.52 32.73
C GLN A 170 75.05 -1.42 33.26
N ASP A 171 75.60 -0.36 33.88
CA ASP A 171 74.80 0.74 34.43
C ASP A 171 74.13 1.55 33.31
N VAL A 172 74.82 1.75 32.18
CA VAL A 172 74.26 2.41 31.00
C VAL A 172 73.13 1.59 30.40
N ASP A 173 73.31 0.27 30.29
CA ASP A 173 72.32 -0.64 29.75
C ASP A 173 71.08 -0.73 30.66
N THR A 174 71.27 -0.80 31.99
CA THR A 174 70.17 -0.74 32.97
C THR A 174 69.40 0.58 32.88
N GLN A 175 70.09 1.70 32.78
CA GLN A 175 69.45 3.01 32.64
C GLN A 175 68.71 3.14 31.29
N ALA A 176 69.26 2.57 30.22
CA ALA A 176 68.60 2.53 28.91
C ALA A 176 67.33 1.69 28.93
N ALA A 177 67.34 0.56 29.65
CA ALA A 177 66.16 -0.26 29.89
C ALA A 177 65.09 0.50 30.69
N LEU A 178 65.49 1.25 31.73
CA LEU A 178 64.58 2.10 32.52
C LEU A 178 63.91 3.19 31.66
N VAL A 179 64.67 3.85 30.77
CA VAL A 179 64.08 4.83 29.83
C VAL A 179 63.03 4.15 28.94
N LYS A 180 63.34 2.98 28.36
CA LYS A 180 62.37 2.23 27.53
C LYS A 180 61.13 1.82 28.32
N GLN A 181 61.29 1.43 29.59
CA GLN A 181 60.17 1.09 30.46
C GLN A 181 59.26 2.30 30.68
N LEU A 182 59.84 3.45 31.05
CA LEU A 182 59.09 4.70 31.29
C LEU A 182 58.45 5.25 30.00
N GLU A 183 59.06 5.03 28.83
CA GLU A 183 58.43 5.30 27.54
C GLU A 183 57.14 4.48 27.36
N GLY A 184 57.16 3.20 27.72
CA GLY A 184 55.97 2.34 27.73
C GLY A 184 54.91 2.81 28.73
N THR A 185 55.31 3.27 29.91
CA THR A 185 54.40 3.86 30.91
C THR A 185 53.70 5.10 30.36
N VAL A 186 54.45 6.07 29.81
CA VAL A 186 53.88 7.30 29.23
C VAL A 186 52.90 7.01 28.09
N ILE A 187 53.17 5.98 27.25
CA ILE A 187 52.24 5.54 26.20
C ILE A 187 50.91 5.07 26.80
N THR A 188 50.97 4.30 27.90
CA THR A 188 49.79 3.79 28.62
C THR A 188 49.00 4.94 29.25
N ASP A 189 49.68 5.92 29.85
CA ASP A 189 49.03 7.08 30.46
C ASP A 189 48.33 7.96 29.44
N ARG A 190 48.95 8.16 28.26
CA ARG A 190 48.32 8.86 27.14
C ARG A 190 47.05 8.17 26.67
N ALA A 191 47.05 6.84 26.62
CA ALA A 191 45.85 6.07 26.28
C ALA A 191 44.75 6.22 27.34
N ALA A 192 45.11 6.20 28.62
CA ALA A 192 44.19 6.40 29.72
C ALA A 192 43.57 7.81 29.74
N GLU A 193 44.38 8.85 29.50
CA GLU A 193 43.89 10.23 29.35
C GLU A 193 42.94 10.36 28.15
N ALA A 194 43.30 9.79 26.99
CA ALA A 194 42.46 9.83 25.81
C ALA A 194 41.10 9.15 26.05
N ALA A 195 41.07 8.02 26.77
CA ALA A 195 39.83 7.35 27.17
C ALA A 195 38.99 8.21 28.12
N ALA A 196 39.61 8.87 29.12
CA ALA A 196 38.91 9.77 30.03
C ALA A 196 38.35 10.99 29.29
N LYS A 197 39.10 11.55 28.34
CA LYS A 197 38.66 12.67 27.49
C LYS A 197 37.46 12.29 26.64
N LEU A 198 37.46 11.09 26.05
CA LEU A 198 36.34 10.58 25.28
C LEU A 198 35.08 10.43 26.14
N ASN A 199 35.22 9.97 27.38
CA ASN A 199 34.10 9.89 28.31
C ASN A 199 33.50 11.27 28.62
N VAL A 200 34.34 12.31 28.78
CA VAL A 200 33.86 13.69 28.91
C VAL A 200 33.10 14.14 27.66
N GLU A 201 33.58 13.81 26.46
CA GLU A 201 32.88 14.12 25.21
C GLU A 201 31.51 13.44 25.13
N TYR A 202 31.43 12.17 25.54
CA TYR A 202 30.19 11.40 25.59
C TYR A 202 29.14 11.90 26.59
N THR A 203 29.52 12.79 27.53
CA THR A 203 28.53 13.50 28.37
C THR A 203 27.66 14.44 27.54
N ARG A 204 28.15 14.88 26.38
CA ARG A 204 27.44 15.75 25.42
C ARG A 204 26.74 14.89 24.40
N ILE A 205 25.44 14.77 24.54
CA ILE A 205 24.63 13.91 23.67
C ILE A 205 24.18 14.73 22.48
N THR A 206 24.77 14.43 21.32
CA THR A 206 24.52 15.16 20.06
C THR A 206 23.70 14.31 19.08
N ALA A 207 23.06 14.98 18.11
CA ALA A 207 22.31 14.31 17.06
C ALA A 207 23.25 13.62 16.05
N PRO A 208 23.21 12.28 15.88
CA PRO A 208 24.06 11.60 14.90
C PRO A 208 23.64 11.84 13.44
N VAL A 209 22.36 12.19 13.22
CA VAL A 209 21.77 12.51 11.91
C VAL A 209 20.82 13.69 12.04
N ALA A 210 20.55 14.37 10.92
CA ALA A 210 19.47 15.34 10.85
C ALA A 210 18.11 14.63 10.78
N GLY A 211 17.09 15.21 11.40
CA GLY A 211 15.76 14.63 11.43
C GLY A 211 14.82 15.33 12.39
N ARG A 212 13.64 14.77 12.59
CA ARG A 212 12.67 15.25 13.57
C ARG A 212 12.83 14.46 14.86
N ILE A 213 12.98 15.16 15.98
CA ILE A 213 13.11 14.51 17.28
C ILE A 213 11.72 14.23 17.88
N GLY A 214 11.55 13.05 18.45
CA GLY A 214 10.33 12.63 19.12
C GLY A 214 10.17 13.23 20.51
N LEU A 215 9.24 12.65 21.27
CA LEU A 215 9.05 12.96 22.68
C LEU A 215 10.25 12.46 23.49
N ARG A 216 10.54 13.14 24.61
CA ARG A 216 11.57 12.68 25.54
C ARG A 216 11.07 11.46 26.32
N THR A 217 11.95 10.50 26.52
CA THR A 217 11.68 9.31 27.35
C THR A 217 12.16 9.48 28.78
N VAL A 218 13.04 10.46 29.03
CA VAL A 218 13.65 10.72 30.34
C VAL A 218 13.67 12.23 30.59
N ASP A 219 13.16 12.66 31.74
CA ASP A 219 13.21 14.06 32.17
C ASP A 219 14.58 14.46 32.74
N PRO A 220 14.98 15.75 32.62
CA PRO A 220 16.13 16.29 33.36
C PRO A 220 16.02 16.02 34.86
N GLY A 221 17.15 15.73 35.50
CA GLY A 221 17.26 15.33 36.91
C GLY A 221 17.27 13.81 37.12
N ASN A 222 16.84 13.02 36.14
CA ASN A 222 16.89 11.57 36.23
C ASN A 222 18.26 10.99 35.85
N THR A 223 18.58 9.82 36.40
CA THR A 223 19.80 9.09 36.06
C THR A 223 19.59 8.24 34.81
N VAL A 224 20.53 8.31 33.88
CA VAL A 224 20.61 7.44 32.69
C VAL A 224 21.78 6.48 32.80
N THR A 225 21.64 5.30 32.21
CA THR A 225 22.70 4.28 32.14
C THR A 225 23.25 4.18 30.72
N ALA A 226 24.55 3.88 30.61
CA ALA A 226 25.20 3.70 29.32
C ALA A 226 24.49 2.61 28.48
N ASN A 227 24.25 2.91 27.21
CA ASN A 227 23.63 2.02 26.22
C ASN A 227 22.22 1.52 26.57
N ALA A 228 21.49 2.22 27.45
CA ALA A 228 20.11 1.89 27.79
C ALA A 228 19.22 1.72 26.53
N SER A 229 18.37 0.69 26.52
CA SER A 229 17.50 0.37 25.38
C SER A 229 16.44 1.44 25.13
N THR A 230 15.93 2.07 26.19
CA THR A 230 14.93 3.15 26.13
C THR A 230 15.46 4.41 25.45
N GLY A 231 16.77 4.69 25.57
CA GLY A 231 17.37 5.94 25.10
C GLY A 231 16.79 7.17 25.80
N ILE A 232 17.07 8.35 25.25
CA ILE A 232 16.61 9.67 25.72
C ILE A 232 15.52 10.25 24.80
N ALA A 233 15.65 9.95 23.50
CA ALA A 233 14.76 10.41 22.45
C ALA A 233 14.92 9.51 21.22
N VAL A 234 14.00 9.63 20.26
CA VAL A 234 14.15 9.01 18.94
C VAL A 234 14.20 10.12 17.89
N ILE A 235 15.19 10.06 17.00
CA ILE A 235 15.32 10.97 15.86
C ILE A 235 14.93 10.19 14.62
N THR A 236 13.97 10.73 13.88
CA THR A 236 13.45 10.12 12.66
C THR A 236 13.72 11.02 11.47
N GLN A 237 14.44 10.52 10.48
CA GLN A 237 14.71 11.26 9.25
C GLN A 237 13.49 11.18 8.32
N MET A 238 12.81 12.32 8.16
CA MET A 238 11.59 12.46 7.35
C MET A 238 11.84 13.04 5.95
N ASN A 239 13.05 13.52 5.68
CA ASN A 239 13.45 14.08 4.38
C ASN A 239 14.89 13.59 4.04
N PRO A 240 15.08 12.83 2.95
CA PRO A 240 14.02 12.18 2.17
C PRO A 240 13.28 11.10 2.99
N ILE A 241 12.16 10.60 2.47
CA ILE A 241 11.38 9.51 3.05
C ILE A 241 11.13 8.43 1.99
N ASP A 242 11.02 7.18 2.42
CA ASP A 242 10.76 6.07 1.51
C ASP A 242 9.31 5.57 1.70
N VAL A 243 8.72 4.97 0.67
CA VAL A 243 7.47 4.19 0.79
C VAL A 243 7.76 2.79 0.29
N GLN A 244 7.42 1.80 1.12
CA GLN A 244 7.53 0.39 0.79
C GLN A 244 6.15 -0.14 0.40
N PHE A 245 6.04 -0.81 -0.74
CA PHE A 245 4.77 -1.31 -1.25
C PHE A 245 4.94 -2.68 -1.89
N ALA A 246 3.88 -3.47 -1.92
CA ALA A 246 3.90 -4.81 -2.51
C ALA A 246 3.65 -4.73 -4.03
N VAL A 247 4.50 -5.41 -4.80
CA VAL A 247 4.40 -5.51 -6.25
C VAL A 247 4.13 -6.97 -6.63
N PRO A 248 3.09 -7.29 -7.43
CA PRO A 248 2.86 -8.66 -7.90
C PRO A 248 4.05 -9.19 -8.71
N GLN A 249 4.43 -10.45 -8.47
CA GLN A 249 5.60 -11.06 -9.15
C GLN A 249 5.49 -11.05 -10.68
N ASP A 250 4.27 -11.12 -11.23
CA ASP A 250 4.02 -11.12 -12.68
C ASP A 250 4.43 -9.80 -13.36
N ARG A 251 4.54 -8.72 -12.59
CA ARG A 251 4.97 -7.39 -13.07
C ARG A 251 6.48 -7.17 -12.94
N LEU A 252 7.23 -8.10 -12.35
CA LEU A 252 8.69 -7.97 -12.20
C LEU A 252 9.42 -7.84 -13.53
N PRO A 253 9.13 -8.65 -14.58
CA PRO A 253 9.82 -8.51 -15.86
C PRO A 253 9.60 -7.12 -16.47
N ASP A 254 8.39 -6.57 -16.35
CA ASP A 254 8.06 -5.23 -16.86
C ASP A 254 8.88 -4.14 -16.14
N ILE A 255 8.99 -4.21 -14.81
CA ILE A 255 9.76 -3.25 -14.02
C ILE A 255 11.25 -3.36 -14.34
N GLN A 256 11.79 -4.58 -14.36
CA GLN A 256 13.21 -4.83 -14.68
C GLN A 256 13.56 -4.33 -16.08
N ALA A 257 12.69 -4.55 -17.07
CA ALA A 257 12.88 -4.05 -18.42
C ALA A 257 12.90 -2.50 -18.50
N GLN A 258 12.12 -1.81 -17.66
CA GLN A 258 12.18 -0.34 -17.60
C GLN A 258 13.40 0.17 -16.84
N LEU A 259 13.79 -0.48 -15.75
CA LEU A 259 15.00 -0.14 -15.00
C LEU A 259 16.26 -0.33 -15.85
N ALA A 260 16.30 -1.38 -16.70
CA ALA A 260 17.39 -1.62 -17.64
C ALA A 260 17.54 -0.50 -18.69
N LYS A 261 16.48 0.27 -18.97
CA LYS A 261 16.53 1.44 -19.87
C LYS A 261 17.07 2.69 -19.17
N GLY A 262 17.27 2.66 -17.86
CA GLY A 262 17.77 3.79 -17.07
C GLY A 262 16.78 4.94 -16.90
N VAL A 263 15.50 4.75 -17.25
CA VAL A 263 14.46 5.78 -17.10
C VAL A 263 13.90 5.72 -15.68
N PRO A 264 13.95 6.81 -14.89
CA PRO A 264 13.36 6.85 -13.56
C PRO A 264 11.84 6.63 -13.64
N LEU A 265 11.34 5.65 -12.89
CA LEU A 265 9.90 5.41 -12.81
C LEU A 265 9.27 6.41 -11.82
N ALA A 266 8.33 7.21 -12.31
CA ALA A 266 7.62 8.18 -11.50
C ALA A 266 6.60 7.48 -10.59
N VAL A 267 6.57 7.86 -9.32
CA VAL A 267 5.69 7.29 -8.30
C VAL A 267 4.91 8.41 -7.62
N LYS A 268 3.60 8.29 -7.57
CA LYS A 268 2.73 9.20 -6.83
C LYS A 268 2.27 8.52 -5.54
N ALA A 269 2.40 9.20 -4.42
CA ALA A 269 1.75 8.83 -3.18
C ALA A 269 0.42 9.57 -3.08
N LEU A 270 -0.68 8.83 -3.02
CA LEU A 270 -2.05 9.33 -2.94
C LEU A 270 -2.61 9.13 -1.52
N ASP A 271 -3.59 9.95 -1.17
CA ASP A 271 -4.35 9.80 0.07
C ASP A 271 -5.17 8.49 0.10
N ARG A 272 -5.84 8.23 1.23
CA ARG A 272 -6.65 7.02 1.43
C ARG A 272 -7.80 6.90 0.42
N THR A 273 -8.36 8.04 -0.02
CA THR A 273 -9.51 8.12 -0.93
C THR A 273 -9.11 8.19 -2.41
N ARG A 274 -7.82 8.19 -2.73
CA ARG A 274 -7.25 8.40 -4.08
C ARG A 274 -7.68 9.72 -4.71
N SER A 275 -8.01 10.72 -3.90
CA SER A 275 -8.49 12.03 -4.35
C SER A 275 -7.38 13.07 -4.48
N ALA A 276 -6.40 13.04 -3.57
CA ALA A 276 -5.30 13.99 -3.55
C ALA A 276 -3.95 13.27 -3.66
N THR A 277 -3.01 13.89 -4.38
CA THR A 277 -1.60 13.49 -4.38
C THR A 277 -0.91 14.14 -3.19
N LEU A 278 -0.36 13.32 -2.29
CA LEU A 278 0.36 13.75 -1.08
C LEU A 278 1.79 14.20 -1.40
N ASP A 279 2.48 13.43 -2.25
CA ASP A 279 3.82 13.75 -2.75
C ASP A 279 4.12 12.93 -4.02
N THR A 280 5.15 13.36 -4.76
CA THR A 280 5.68 12.65 -5.93
C THR A 280 7.13 12.25 -5.69
N GLY A 281 7.46 11.02 -6.05
CA GLY A 281 8.77 10.43 -5.84
C GLY A 281 9.20 9.60 -7.03
N THR A 282 10.32 8.92 -6.85
CA THR A 282 10.91 8.04 -7.86
C THR A 282 11.06 6.64 -7.30
N PHE A 283 10.82 5.64 -8.13
CA PHE A 283 11.10 4.27 -7.76
C PHE A 283 12.60 4.08 -7.50
N SER A 284 12.95 3.41 -6.41
CA SER A 284 14.33 3.20 -5.98
C SER A 284 14.80 1.79 -6.32
N THR A 285 14.13 0.77 -5.77
CA THR A 285 14.56 -0.62 -5.94
C THR A 285 13.45 -1.60 -5.59
N LEU A 286 13.59 -2.83 -6.09
CA LEU A 286 12.89 -4.00 -5.60
C LEU A 286 13.74 -4.70 -4.53
N ASP A 287 13.07 -5.42 -3.64
CA ASP A 287 13.67 -6.41 -2.77
C ASP A 287 14.17 -7.61 -3.58
N ASN A 288 15.15 -8.34 -3.04
CA ASN A 288 15.76 -9.48 -3.74
C ASN A 288 15.04 -10.81 -3.47
N VAL A 289 13.99 -10.79 -2.64
CA VAL A 289 13.20 -11.97 -2.27
C VAL A 289 11.72 -11.74 -2.60
N VAL A 290 11.10 -12.78 -3.16
CA VAL A 290 9.65 -12.88 -3.32
C VAL A 290 9.05 -13.40 -2.01
N ASP A 291 8.02 -12.72 -1.51
CA ASP A 291 7.21 -13.24 -0.42
C ASP A 291 6.30 -14.35 -0.94
N THR A 292 6.64 -15.60 -0.60
CA THR A 292 5.92 -16.80 -1.06
C THR A 292 4.51 -16.92 -0.49
N SER A 293 4.18 -16.21 0.60
CA SER A 293 2.85 -16.22 1.19
C SER A 293 1.85 -15.37 0.39
N THR A 294 2.33 -14.33 -0.30
CA THR A 294 1.50 -13.37 -1.05
C THR A 294 1.76 -13.36 -2.55
N GLY A 295 2.87 -13.96 -3.02
CA GLY A 295 3.29 -13.91 -4.43
C GLY A 295 3.73 -12.50 -4.86
N THR A 296 4.25 -11.70 -3.92
CA THR A 296 4.65 -10.30 -4.17
C THR A 296 6.11 -10.05 -3.82
N VAL A 297 6.70 -9.00 -4.40
CA VAL A 297 8.01 -8.46 -4.05
C VAL A 297 7.84 -7.08 -3.46
N LYS A 298 8.62 -6.75 -2.43
CA LYS A 298 8.60 -5.39 -1.86
C LYS A 298 9.31 -4.43 -2.79
N GLY A 299 8.59 -3.44 -3.30
CA GLY A 299 9.13 -2.27 -3.95
C GLY A 299 9.41 -1.16 -2.95
N LYS A 300 10.40 -0.33 -3.25
CA LYS A 300 10.73 0.88 -2.50
C LYS A 300 10.78 2.06 -3.44
N ALA A 301 10.06 3.13 -3.12
CA ALA A 301 10.13 4.42 -3.80
C ALA A 301 10.57 5.51 -2.82
N ARG A 302 11.32 6.50 -3.31
CA ARG A 302 11.85 7.61 -2.51
C ARG A 302 11.15 8.91 -2.85
N PHE A 303 10.82 9.68 -1.82
CA PHE A 303 10.11 10.95 -1.87
C PHE A 303 10.93 12.01 -1.15
N GLY A 304 10.89 13.25 -1.65
CA GLY A 304 11.57 14.37 -1.00
C GLY A 304 10.90 14.77 0.30
N ASN A 305 9.56 14.78 0.36
CA ASN A 305 8.76 15.10 1.55
C ASN A 305 9.15 16.43 2.23
N ALA A 306 9.45 17.46 1.42
CA ALA A 306 9.84 18.77 1.93
C ALA A 306 8.72 19.45 2.75
N ALA A 307 7.47 19.22 2.37
CA ALA A 307 6.27 19.72 3.07
C ALA A 307 5.86 18.84 4.26
N VAL A 308 6.56 17.72 4.52
CA VAL A 308 6.27 16.78 5.60
C VAL A 308 4.81 16.27 5.55
N THR A 309 4.31 16.01 4.34
CA THR A 309 2.96 15.47 4.12
C THR A 309 2.90 13.96 4.36
N LEU A 310 4.04 13.28 4.18
CA LEU A 310 4.19 11.85 4.46
C LEU A 310 4.78 11.66 5.87
N PHE A 311 4.07 10.90 6.70
CA PHE A 311 4.50 10.56 8.06
C PHE A 311 4.93 9.09 8.16
N PRO A 312 5.98 8.76 8.93
CA PRO A 312 6.39 7.39 9.21
C PRO A 312 5.22 6.50 9.65
N SER A 313 5.20 5.26 9.16
CA SER A 313 4.18 4.24 9.42
C SER A 313 2.77 4.57 8.92
N GLN A 314 2.60 5.67 8.16
CA GLN A 314 1.35 5.99 7.48
C GLN A 314 1.13 5.05 6.29
N PHE A 315 -0.11 4.60 6.07
CA PHE A 315 -0.50 3.92 4.85
C PHE A 315 -0.88 4.92 3.76
N VAL A 316 -0.36 4.71 2.55
CA VAL A 316 -0.63 5.54 1.37
C VAL A 316 -0.92 4.66 0.16
N ASN A 317 -1.72 5.15 -0.78
CA ASN A 317 -1.93 4.48 -2.05
C ASN A 317 -0.82 4.91 -3.02
N ILE A 318 -0.03 3.96 -3.50
CA ILE A 318 1.01 4.21 -4.49
C ILE A 318 0.45 4.00 -5.88
N GLN A 319 0.70 4.95 -6.77
CA GLN A 319 0.49 4.82 -8.21
C GLN A 319 1.84 5.03 -8.90
N MET A 320 2.42 3.95 -9.41
CA MET A 320 3.69 3.97 -10.14
C MET A 320 3.45 3.81 -11.63
N THR A 321 3.91 4.76 -12.44
CA THR A 321 3.79 4.67 -13.91
C THR A 321 4.96 3.89 -14.49
N LEU A 322 4.70 2.75 -15.11
CA LEU A 322 5.72 1.91 -15.76
C LEU A 322 6.12 2.44 -17.14
N ARG A 323 5.11 2.73 -17.96
CA ARG A 323 5.26 3.19 -19.35
C ARG A 323 3.94 3.75 -19.85
N THR A 324 3.99 4.51 -20.93
CA THR A 324 2.80 4.93 -21.67
C THR A 324 2.73 4.14 -22.97
N VAL A 325 1.56 3.59 -23.29
CA VAL A 325 1.33 2.83 -24.53
C VAL A 325 0.34 3.56 -25.42
N ASN A 326 0.63 3.63 -26.71
CA ASN A 326 -0.28 4.14 -27.72
C ASN A 326 -1.17 3.00 -28.21
N ALA A 327 -2.45 3.03 -27.84
CA ALA A 327 -3.39 1.97 -28.17
C ALA A 327 -4.72 2.54 -28.68
N ILE A 328 -5.47 1.69 -29.38
CA ILE A 328 -6.86 1.99 -29.70
C ILE A 328 -7.66 1.74 -28.44
N VAL A 329 -8.36 2.76 -27.96
CA VAL A 329 -9.16 2.69 -26.74
C VAL A 329 -10.64 2.81 -27.06
N VAL A 330 -11.42 2.05 -26.30
CA VAL A 330 -12.88 2.14 -26.27
C VAL A 330 -13.34 2.29 -24.82
N PRO A 331 -14.53 2.87 -24.56
CA PRO A 331 -15.10 2.87 -23.22
C PRO A 331 -15.20 1.45 -22.66
N VAL A 332 -14.97 1.29 -21.36
CA VAL A 332 -15.04 -0.05 -20.71
C VAL A 332 -16.41 -0.70 -20.92
N THR A 333 -17.47 0.11 -21.01
CA THR A 333 -18.85 -0.35 -21.29
C THR A 333 -19.04 -0.98 -22.66
N ALA A 334 -18.14 -0.74 -23.62
CA ALA A 334 -18.24 -1.32 -24.96
C ALA A 334 -17.71 -2.75 -25.06
N VAL A 335 -16.81 -3.16 -24.15
CA VAL A 335 -16.18 -4.49 -24.17
C VAL A 335 -17.01 -5.46 -23.33
N ARG A 336 -17.37 -6.60 -23.92
CA ARG A 336 -18.17 -7.64 -23.28
C ARG A 336 -17.41 -8.95 -23.22
N THR A 337 -17.72 -9.75 -22.21
CA THR A 337 -17.13 -11.09 -22.02
C THR A 337 -18.15 -12.14 -22.39
N GLY A 338 -17.82 -12.99 -23.37
CA GLY A 338 -18.64 -14.12 -23.79
C GLY A 338 -17.97 -15.46 -23.54
N PRO A 339 -18.65 -16.58 -23.88
CA PRO A 339 -18.09 -17.92 -23.72
C PRO A 339 -16.82 -18.16 -24.55
N ASN A 340 -16.62 -17.40 -25.63
CA ASN A 340 -15.46 -17.51 -26.53
C ASN A 340 -14.43 -16.39 -26.33
N GLY A 341 -14.49 -15.66 -25.21
CA GLY A 341 -13.58 -14.55 -24.91
C GLY A 341 -14.23 -13.17 -25.00
N ASN A 342 -13.40 -12.12 -25.02
CA ASN A 342 -13.89 -10.74 -25.07
C ASN A 342 -14.29 -10.36 -26.50
N TYR A 343 -15.37 -9.61 -26.64
CA TYR A 343 -15.88 -9.13 -27.92
C TYR A 343 -16.48 -7.73 -27.78
N VAL A 344 -16.57 -7.03 -28.90
CA VAL A 344 -17.26 -5.74 -29.03
C VAL A 344 -18.28 -5.82 -30.15
N TYR A 345 -19.25 -4.94 -30.09
CA TYR A 345 -20.24 -4.75 -31.15
C TYR A 345 -19.85 -3.53 -31.97
N VAL A 346 -19.42 -3.75 -33.22
CA VAL A 346 -19.04 -2.68 -34.15
C VAL A 346 -20.26 -2.33 -34.99
N ILE A 347 -20.55 -1.04 -35.10
CA ILE A 347 -21.63 -0.51 -35.92
C ILE A 347 -21.08 -0.31 -37.34
N ASN A 348 -21.64 -1.04 -38.29
CA ASN A 348 -21.31 -0.95 -39.70
C ASN A 348 -22.00 0.29 -40.32
N GLU A 349 -21.54 0.71 -41.51
CA GLU A 349 -22.10 1.88 -42.23
C GLU A 349 -23.60 1.73 -42.56
N ASP A 350 -24.08 0.49 -42.73
CA ASP A 350 -25.49 0.16 -43.00
C ASP A 350 -26.38 0.19 -41.75
N ARG A 351 -25.84 0.62 -40.60
CA ARG A 351 -26.48 0.65 -39.27
C ARG A 351 -26.85 -0.74 -38.74
N THR A 352 -26.15 -1.77 -39.19
CA THR A 352 -26.15 -3.09 -38.56
C THR A 352 -24.99 -3.21 -37.57
N VAL A 353 -25.12 -4.13 -36.62
CA VAL A 353 -24.06 -4.42 -35.65
C VAL A 353 -23.38 -5.73 -36.00
N SER A 354 -22.06 -5.73 -36.09
CA SER A 354 -21.25 -6.94 -36.20
C SER A 354 -20.58 -7.27 -34.85
N MET A 355 -20.67 -8.52 -34.44
CA MET A 355 -19.94 -9.03 -33.29
C MET A 355 -18.50 -9.31 -33.70
N ARG A 356 -17.54 -8.67 -33.03
CA ARG A 356 -16.12 -8.86 -33.30
C ARG A 356 -15.37 -9.28 -32.03
N ALA A 357 -14.69 -10.41 -32.10
CA ALA A 357 -13.80 -10.83 -31.03
C ALA A 357 -12.62 -9.85 -30.92
N VAL A 358 -12.28 -9.45 -29.70
CA VAL A 358 -11.18 -8.51 -29.44
C VAL A 358 -10.27 -9.02 -28.35
N LYS A 359 -9.00 -8.69 -28.48
CA LYS A 359 -8.00 -8.94 -27.43
C LYS A 359 -7.84 -7.67 -26.60
N ARG A 360 -8.38 -7.71 -25.38
CA ARG A 360 -8.21 -6.62 -24.41
C ARG A 360 -6.76 -6.51 -23.96
N GLY A 361 -6.30 -5.28 -23.77
CA GLY A 361 -5.05 -4.94 -23.11
C GLY A 361 -5.30 -4.27 -21.76
N GLU A 362 -4.40 -3.35 -21.41
CA GLU A 362 -4.49 -2.55 -20.19
C GLU A 362 -5.76 -1.67 -20.21
N SER A 363 -6.34 -1.46 -19.04
CA SER A 363 -7.57 -0.68 -18.87
C SER A 363 -7.43 0.31 -17.72
N THR A 364 -7.98 1.50 -17.89
CA THR A 364 -8.23 2.45 -16.81
C THR A 364 -9.68 2.33 -16.34
N VAL A 365 -10.13 3.23 -15.46
CA VAL A 365 -11.51 3.26 -14.97
C VAL A 365 -12.51 3.52 -16.10
N ASP A 366 -12.16 4.34 -17.09
CA ASP A 366 -13.08 4.81 -18.12
C ASP A 366 -12.92 4.10 -19.46
N VAL A 367 -11.68 3.69 -19.81
CA VAL A 367 -11.36 3.13 -21.13
C VAL A 367 -10.51 1.87 -21.04
N VAL A 368 -10.63 1.02 -22.06
CA VAL A 368 -9.85 -0.21 -22.23
C VAL A 368 -9.12 -0.18 -23.56
N ALA A 369 -7.84 -0.52 -23.53
CA ALA A 369 -7.04 -0.70 -24.74
C ALA A 369 -7.43 -1.99 -25.45
N ILE A 370 -7.56 -1.93 -26.78
CA ILE A 370 -7.75 -3.07 -27.66
C ILE A 370 -6.42 -3.30 -28.39
N ILE A 371 -5.84 -4.48 -28.20
CA ILE A 371 -4.56 -4.87 -28.81
C ILE A 371 -4.81 -5.37 -30.24
N GLU A 372 -5.88 -6.17 -30.43
CA GLU A 372 -6.25 -6.79 -31.70
C GLU A 372 -7.77 -6.80 -31.88
N GLY A 373 -8.23 -6.65 -33.13
CA GLY A 373 -9.62 -6.81 -33.52
C GLY A 373 -10.43 -5.52 -33.67
N LEU A 374 -9.82 -4.33 -33.60
CA LEU A 374 -10.52 -3.07 -33.83
C LEU A 374 -9.58 -2.02 -34.43
N GLU A 375 -10.10 -1.19 -35.33
CA GLU A 375 -9.37 -0.09 -35.96
C GLU A 375 -9.81 1.27 -35.40
N ALA A 376 -8.97 2.29 -35.60
CA ALA A 376 -9.29 3.64 -35.16
C ALA A 376 -10.39 4.24 -36.06
N GLY A 377 -11.40 4.85 -35.45
CA GLY A 377 -12.56 5.45 -36.13
C GLY A 377 -13.80 4.56 -36.19
N GLU A 378 -13.68 3.27 -35.89
CA GLU A 378 -14.84 2.36 -35.85
C GLU A 378 -15.77 2.69 -34.68
N ASN A 379 -17.08 2.72 -34.92
CA ASN A 379 -18.07 2.99 -33.89
C ASN A 379 -18.43 1.72 -33.14
N VAL A 380 -18.28 1.71 -31.82
CA VAL A 380 -18.65 0.59 -30.96
C VAL A 380 -19.87 0.91 -30.12
N VAL A 381 -20.69 -0.10 -29.86
CA VAL A 381 -21.88 0.01 -28.99
C VAL A 381 -21.44 0.08 -27.53
N THR A 382 -21.87 1.12 -26.80
CA THR A 382 -21.57 1.32 -25.37
C THR A 382 -22.76 1.04 -24.45
N GLU A 383 -24.00 1.22 -24.94
CA GLU A 383 -25.23 1.02 -24.17
C GLU A 383 -26.29 0.29 -24.99
N GLY A 384 -27.15 -0.51 -24.36
CA GLY A 384 -28.25 -1.23 -25.02
C GLY A 384 -27.85 -2.53 -25.74
N GLY A 385 -26.58 -2.94 -25.65
CA GLY A 385 -26.03 -4.15 -26.27
C GLY A 385 -26.61 -5.48 -25.79
N ASP A 386 -27.32 -5.52 -24.65
CA ASP A 386 -27.93 -6.75 -24.11
C ASP A 386 -29.07 -7.28 -24.98
N ARG A 387 -29.74 -6.40 -25.74
CA ARG A 387 -30.89 -6.74 -26.58
C ARG A 387 -30.51 -6.94 -28.05
N ILE A 388 -29.22 -6.95 -28.35
CA ILE A 388 -28.68 -6.96 -29.70
C ILE A 388 -28.04 -8.30 -29.99
N LYS A 389 -28.37 -8.84 -31.16
CA LYS A 389 -27.73 -10.01 -31.76
C LYS A 389 -26.86 -9.55 -32.92
N ASP A 390 -25.89 -10.38 -33.27
CA ASP A 390 -25.10 -10.18 -34.48
C ASP A 390 -26.00 -9.99 -35.71
N GLY A 391 -25.72 -8.98 -36.53
CA GLY A 391 -26.51 -8.57 -37.69
C GLY A 391 -27.77 -7.75 -37.39
N ALA A 392 -28.06 -7.43 -36.11
CA ALA A 392 -29.24 -6.62 -35.80
C ALA A 392 -29.07 -5.16 -36.22
N ARG A 393 -30.16 -4.56 -36.72
CA ARG A 393 -30.21 -3.13 -37.06
C ARG A 393 -30.42 -2.30 -35.81
N VAL A 394 -29.60 -1.27 -35.63
CA VAL A 394 -29.65 -0.38 -34.46
C VAL A 394 -29.93 1.06 -34.85
N GLN A 395 -30.54 1.80 -33.93
CA GLN A 395 -30.71 3.25 -34.04
C GLN A 395 -29.70 3.92 -33.10
N LEU A 396 -28.94 4.89 -33.58
CA LEU A 396 -27.99 5.59 -32.72
C LEU A 396 -28.73 6.56 -31.80
N GLN A 397 -28.33 6.62 -30.54
CA GLN A 397 -28.81 7.63 -29.59
C GLN A 397 -28.49 9.03 -30.15
N GLY A 398 -29.53 9.82 -30.47
CA GLY A 398 -29.40 11.14 -31.12
C GLY A 398 -29.98 11.22 -32.54
N ASP A 399 -30.27 10.09 -33.19
CA ASP A 399 -31.01 10.10 -34.45
C ASP A 399 -32.49 10.46 -34.18
N LYS A 400 -32.95 11.58 -34.75
CA LYS A 400 -34.39 11.87 -34.81
C LYS A 400 -35.08 10.74 -35.59
N PRO A 401 -36.17 10.13 -35.09
CA PRO A 401 -36.90 9.14 -35.85
C PRO A 401 -37.38 9.78 -37.16
N ALA A 402 -37.02 9.16 -38.28
CA ALA A 402 -37.53 9.55 -39.58
C ALA A 402 -39.04 9.28 -39.61
N THR A 403 -39.83 10.32 -39.40
CA THR A 403 -41.28 10.29 -39.56
C THR A 403 -41.59 10.01 -41.03
N GLY A 404 -41.97 8.77 -41.36
CA GLY A 404 -42.51 8.43 -42.66
C GLY A 404 -43.80 9.23 -42.94
N PRO A 405 -44.09 9.57 -44.21
CA PRO A 405 -45.20 10.46 -44.55
C PRO A 405 -46.54 9.78 -44.25
N ARG A 406 -47.27 10.31 -43.26
CA ARG A 406 -48.69 9.98 -43.06
C ARG A 406 -49.49 10.58 -44.21
N SER A 407 -50.03 9.71 -45.08
CA SER A 407 -51.08 10.08 -46.03
C SER A 407 -52.26 10.67 -45.27
N ALA A 408 -52.59 11.93 -45.58
CA ALA A 408 -53.77 12.62 -45.09
C ALA A 408 -54.99 12.12 -45.88
N ALA A 409 -55.78 11.22 -45.28
CA ALA A 409 -57.13 10.93 -45.75
C ALA A 409 -58.09 11.99 -45.18
N SER A 410 -58.39 12.99 -46.01
CA SER A 410 -59.42 13.99 -45.80
C SER A 410 -60.81 13.38 -45.99
N GLY A 411 -61.56 13.21 -44.90
CA GLY A 411 -63.00 12.96 -44.92
C GLY A 411 -63.78 14.24 -44.57
N PRO A 412 -64.89 14.58 -45.27
CA PRO A 412 -65.58 15.85 -45.10
C PRO A 412 -66.46 15.89 -43.84
N ARG A 413 -66.42 17.02 -43.15
CA ARG A 413 -67.28 17.41 -42.00
C ARG A 413 -68.70 17.76 -42.48
N GLY A 414 -69.71 17.09 -41.93
CA GLY A 414 -71.11 17.55 -41.91
C GLY A 414 -71.36 18.59 -40.80
N PRO A 415 -72.37 19.48 -40.92
CA PRO A 415 -72.49 20.66 -40.09
C PRO A 415 -73.36 20.49 -38.82
N ARG A 416 -72.94 21.25 -37.80
CA ARG A 416 -73.68 21.98 -36.73
C ARG A 416 -75.06 21.48 -36.26
N GLY A 417 -75.11 21.14 -34.97
CA GLY A 417 -76.28 21.33 -34.11
C GLY A 417 -75.92 22.21 -32.90
N GLU A 418 -76.64 23.33 -32.75
CA GLU A 418 -76.55 24.30 -31.66
C GLU A 418 -77.11 23.73 -30.33
N GLY A 419 -76.55 24.17 -29.20
CA GLY A 419 -77.06 23.79 -27.88
C GLY A 419 -76.44 24.54 -26.70
N ARG A 420 -76.92 25.79 -26.50
CA ARG A 420 -77.07 26.53 -25.24
C ARG A 420 -75.90 26.70 -24.23
N ARG A 421 -75.47 27.97 -24.18
CA ARG A 421 -75.18 28.84 -23.01
C ARG A 421 -75.42 28.25 -21.62
N GLN A 422 -74.42 28.35 -20.74
CA GLN A 422 -74.46 29.13 -19.49
C GLN A 422 -73.05 29.27 -18.87
N ARG A 423 -72.72 30.52 -18.51
CA ARG A 423 -71.68 31.01 -17.57
C ARG A 423 -72.45 31.84 -16.53
N PRO A 424 -71.87 32.32 -15.40
CA PRO A 424 -70.49 32.27 -14.88
C PRO A 424 -70.49 31.66 -13.44
N ALA A 425 -69.52 31.70 -12.52
CA ALA A 425 -68.47 32.67 -12.19
C ALA A 425 -67.40 32.03 -11.27
N SER A 426 -66.21 32.64 -11.27
CA SER A 426 -65.18 32.58 -10.21
C SER A 426 -65.51 33.63 -9.11
N PRO A 427 -64.71 33.87 -8.05
CA PRO A 427 -63.29 33.55 -7.81
C PRO A 427 -63.02 32.15 -7.30
#